data_AF-L5LEA0-F1
#
_entry.id   AF-L5LEA0-F1
#
_cell.length_a   1.000
_cell.length_b   1.000
_cell.length_c   1.000
_cell.angle_alpha   90.00
_cell.angle_beta   90.00
_cell.angle_gamma   90.00
#
_symmetry.space_group_name_H-M   'P 1'
#
loop_
_entity.id
_entity.type
_entity.pdbx_description
1 polymer ?
#
loop_
_entity_poly.entity_id
_entity_poly.type
_entity_poly.pdbx_seq_one_letter_code
_entity_poly.pdbx_strand_id
1 'polypeptide(L)'
;MPGLLLLAAALLSSWAQLPAEASSWWSLAMNPVQRPEMFIIGAQPVCSQLPGLSPGQRKLCQLYQEHMAYIGEGAKMGIKECQHQFRQRRWNCSTVDDASVFGRVMQIGSRETAFTYAVSAAGVVNAISRACREGELSTCGCSRTARPKDLPRDWLWGGCGDNVEYGYRFAKEFVDAREREKNFAKGSEEQGRVLMNLQNNEAGRRVSWTSSPIPTPPHTPQTNGAVPGLSSEL
;
A
#
# COMPACT_ATOMS: atom_id res chain seq x y z
N MET A 1 -13.93 26.06 -57.36
CA MET A 1 -13.46 24.87 -56.63
C MET A 1 -12.63 25.25 -55.39
N PRO A 2 -13.21 25.80 -54.30
CA PRO A 2 -12.47 25.97 -53.03
C PRO A 2 -13.00 25.10 -51.87
N GLY A 3 -14.10 24.36 -52.08
CA GLY A 3 -14.77 23.62 -51.00
C GLY A 3 -14.13 22.28 -50.62
N LEU A 4 -13.28 21.70 -51.48
CA LEU A 4 -12.67 20.38 -51.19
C LEU A 4 -11.47 20.44 -50.24
N LEU A 5 -10.78 21.59 -50.13
CA LEU A 5 -9.60 21.72 -49.27
C LEU A 5 -9.95 21.98 -47.79
N LEU A 6 -11.13 22.54 -47.51
CA LEU A 6 -11.58 22.78 -46.13
C LEU A 6 -12.08 21.52 -45.42
N LEU A 7 -12.58 20.52 -46.18
CA LEU A 7 -13.01 19.23 -45.60
C LEU A 7 -11.84 18.31 -45.26
N ALA A 8 -10.68 18.45 -45.91
CA ALA A 8 -9.48 17.67 -45.59
C ALA A 8 -8.79 18.14 -44.28
N ALA A 9 -8.89 19.43 -43.94
CA ALA A 9 -8.32 19.97 -42.71
C ALA A 9 -9.11 19.58 -41.44
N ALA A 10 -10.41 19.32 -41.56
CA ALA A 10 -11.27 18.95 -40.43
C ALA A 10 -11.16 17.47 -40.01
N LEU A 11 -10.53 16.61 -40.83
CA LEU A 11 -10.36 15.18 -40.53
C LEU A 11 -9.02 14.84 -39.86
N LEU A 12 -8.10 15.81 -39.74
CA LEU A 12 -6.79 15.63 -39.09
C LEU A 12 -6.72 16.20 -37.66
N SER A 13 -7.76 16.88 -37.17
CA SER A 13 -7.73 17.56 -35.87
C SER A 13 -8.41 16.81 -34.70
N SER A 14 -8.90 15.59 -34.89
CA SER A 14 -9.59 14.84 -33.84
C SER A 14 -8.87 13.54 -33.46
N TRP A 15 -7.56 13.65 -33.26
CA TRP A 15 -6.78 12.67 -32.50
C TRP A 15 -6.01 13.39 -31.39
N ALA A 16 -6.67 14.34 -30.72
CA ALA A 16 -6.30 14.62 -29.35
C ALA A 16 -6.68 13.37 -28.57
N GLN A 17 -5.70 12.48 -28.37
CA GLN A 17 -5.78 11.48 -27.31
C GLN A 17 -6.11 12.27 -26.05
N LEU A 18 -7.37 12.19 -25.59
CA LEU A 18 -7.71 12.54 -24.22
C LEU A 18 -6.64 11.87 -23.38
N PRO A 19 -5.83 12.61 -22.59
CA PRO A 19 -4.88 11.97 -21.72
C PRO A 19 -5.71 11.01 -20.88
N ALA A 20 -5.50 9.70 -21.07
CA ALA A 20 -6.09 8.71 -20.19
C ALA A 20 -5.73 9.19 -18.80
N GLU A 21 -6.73 9.63 -18.02
CA GLU A 21 -6.49 10.07 -16.66
C GLU A 21 -5.64 8.99 -16.02
N ALA A 22 -4.40 9.32 -15.68
CA ALA A 22 -3.39 8.37 -15.21
C ALA A 22 -3.72 8.01 -13.76
N SER A 23 -4.96 7.61 -13.51
CA SER A 23 -5.50 7.25 -12.22
C SER A 23 -4.69 6.05 -11.70
N SER A 24 -4.24 6.12 -10.45
CA SER A 24 -3.47 5.07 -9.80
C SER A 24 -4.12 4.69 -8.49
N TRP A 25 -3.85 3.47 -8.01
CA TRP A 25 -4.35 3.02 -6.70
C TRP A 25 -3.87 3.92 -5.54
N TRP A 26 -2.83 4.73 -5.74
CA TRP A 26 -2.43 5.78 -4.80
C TRP A 26 -3.54 6.80 -4.52
N SER A 27 -4.52 6.97 -5.42
CA SER A 27 -5.68 7.84 -5.23
C SER A 27 -6.50 7.49 -3.98
N LEU A 28 -6.42 6.24 -3.52
CA LEU A 28 -7.04 5.76 -2.27
C LEU A 28 -6.49 6.48 -1.04
N ALA A 29 -5.30 7.06 -1.11
CA ALA A 29 -4.74 7.88 -0.04
C ALA A 29 -5.48 9.21 0.16
N MET A 30 -6.02 9.75 -0.94
CA MET A 30 -6.70 11.06 -0.96
C MET A 30 -8.20 10.92 -0.79
N ASN A 31 -8.77 9.81 -1.29
CA ASN A 31 -10.18 9.48 -1.17
C ASN A 31 -10.31 8.24 -0.28
N PRO A 32 -10.28 8.40 1.05
CA PRO A 32 -10.33 7.28 1.97
C PRO A 32 -11.62 6.50 1.74
N VAL A 33 -11.49 5.18 1.59
CA VAL A 33 -12.65 4.28 1.47
C VAL A 33 -13.37 4.31 2.81
N GLN A 34 -14.51 4.99 2.86
CA GLN A 34 -15.38 4.95 4.03
C GLN A 34 -15.86 3.51 4.20
N ARG A 35 -15.71 2.94 5.41
CA ARG A 35 -16.30 1.64 5.72
C ARG A 35 -17.79 1.75 5.42
N PRO A 36 -18.36 0.97 4.49
CA PRO A 36 -19.79 0.95 4.34
C PRO A 36 -20.38 0.35 5.62
N GLU A 37 -20.99 1.20 6.45
CA GLU A 37 -21.91 0.72 7.47
C GLU A 37 -23.07 0.04 6.73
N MET A 38 -23.12 -1.29 6.81
CA MET A 38 -24.18 -2.15 6.25
C MET A 38 -24.35 -2.16 4.71
N PHE A 39 -24.37 -3.38 4.17
CA PHE A 39 -24.77 -3.66 2.80
C PHE A 39 -26.26 -3.34 2.60
N ILE A 40 -26.57 -2.19 2.01
CA ILE A 40 -27.93 -1.89 1.52
C ILE A 40 -28.09 -2.53 0.14
N ILE A 41 -29.15 -3.33 -0.03
CA ILE A 41 -29.55 -3.92 -1.33
C ILE A 41 -29.78 -2.77 -2.33
N GLY A 42 -28.94 -2.69 -3.37
CA GLY A 42 -28.99 -1.64 -4.40
C GLY A 42 -27.82 -0.65 -4.40
N ALA A 43 -26.92 -0.72 -3.42
CA ALA A 43 -25.65 0.03 -3.47
C ALA A 43 -24.74 -0.52 -4.58
N GLN A 44 -24.20 0.36 -5.42
CA GLN A 44 -23.18 0.02 -6.40
C GLN A 44 -21.98 -0.64 -5.70
N PRO A 45 -21.36 -1.68 -6.27
CA PRO A 45 -20.21 -2.33 -5.65
C PRO A 45 -19.08 -1.32 -5.46
N VAL A 46 -18.67 -1.11 -4.20
CA VAL A 46 -17.65 -0.12 -3.77
C VAL A 46 -16.44 -0.11 -4.71
N CYS A 47 -15.97 -1.29 -5.12
CA CYS A 47 -14.82 -1.49 -6.01
C CYS A 47 -14.96 -0.93 -7.43
N SER A 48 -16.18 -0.76 -7.94
CA SER A 48 -16.41 -0.16 -9.26
C SER A 48 -16.31 1.36 -9.22
N GLN A 49 -16.54 1.96 -8.05
CA GLN A 49 -16.49 3.42 -7.85
C GLN A 49 -15.08 3.92 -7.53
N LEU A 50 -14.17 3.05 -7.07
CA LEU A 50 -12.80 3.44 -6.72
C LEU A 50 -11.98 3.78 -7.98
N PRO A 51 -11.59 5.06 -8.16
CA PRO A 51 -10.80 5.47 -9.32
C PRO A 51 -9.37 4.94 -9.22
N GLY A 52 -8.75 4.62 -10.35
CA GLY A 52 -7.32 4.26 -10.41
C GLY A 52 -6.96 2.79 -10.20
N LEU A 53 -7.94 1.93 -9.87
CA LEU A 53 -7.71 0.49 -9.80
C LEU A 53 -7.58 -0.15 -11.20
N SER A 54 -6.53 -0.95 -11.39
CA SER A 54 -6.41 -1.85 -12.55
C SER A 54 -7.49 -2.94 -12.53
N PRO A 55 -7.76 -3.60 -13.67
CA PRO A 55 -8.64 -4.78 -13.71
C PRO A 55 -8.30 -5.85 -12.66
N GLY A 56 -7.02 -6.18 -12.45
CA GLY A 56 -6.59 -7.13 -11.42
C GLY A 56 -6.78 -6.61 -10.00
N GLN A 57 -6.48 -5.33 -9.74
CA GLN A 57 -6.74 -4.71 -8.45
C GLN A 57 -8.24 -4.66 -8.11
N ARG A 58 -9.10 -4.46 -9.11
CA ARG A 58 -10.56 -4.46 -8.93
C ARG A 58 -11.08 -5.85 -8.53
N LYS A 59 -10.52 -6.93 -9.10
CA LYS A 59 -10.84 -8.30 -8.67
C LYS A 59 -10.41 -8.54 -7.22
N LEU A 60 -9.22 -8.09 -6.84
CA LEU A 60 -8.75 -8.18 -5.45
C LEU A 60 -9.63 -7.36 -4.50
N CYS A 61 -10.05 -6.16 -4.89
CA CYS A 61 -10.99 -5.35 -4.11
C CYS A 61 -12.31 -6.11 -3.85
N GLN A 62 -12.86 -6.77 -4.86
CA GLN A 62 -14.12 -7.52 -4.72
C GLN A 62 -13.99 -8.68 -3.71
N LEU A 63 -12.82 -9.32 -3.65
CA LEU A 63 -12.50 -10.42 -2.75
C LEU A 63 -12.14 -9.94 -1.33
N TYR A 64 -11.45 -8.80 -1.22
CA TYR A 64 -10.84 -8.29 0.00
C TYR A 64 -11.30 -6.85 0.28
N GLN A 65 -12.61 -6.66 0.42
CA GLN A 65 -13.20 -5.32 0.58
C GLN A 65 -12.73 -4.61 1.86
N GLU A 66 -12.60 -5.35 2.97
CA GLU A 66 -12.11 -4.84 4.27
C GLU A 66 -10.71 -4.23 4.16
N HIS A 67 -9.87 -4.77 3.26
CA HIS A 67 -8.48 -4.34 3.08
C HIS A 67 -8.36 -2.98 2.39
N MET A 68 -9.37 -2.55 1.63
CA MET A 68 -9.29 -1.35 0.80
C MET A 68 -9.05 -0.07 1.60
N ALA A 69 -9.66 0.05 2.79
CA ALA A 69 -9.41 1.17 3.69
C ALA A 69 -7.94 1.20 4.15
N TYR A 70 -7.37 0.04 4.48
CA TYR A 70 -5.98 -0.09 4.93
C TYR A 70 -4.96 0.04 3.82
N ILE A 71 -5.31 -0.32 2.58
CA ILE A 71 -4.50 -0.01 1.40
C ILE A 71 -4.39 1.51 1.22
N GLY A 72 -5.51 2.23 1.35
CA GLY A 72 -5.53 3.69 1.29
C GLY A 72 -4.70 4.34 2.39
N GLU A 73 -4.86 3.88 3.64
CA GLU A 73 -4.03 4.35 4.76
C GLU A 73 -2.53 4.02 4.58
N GLY A 74 -2.21 2.84 4.05
CA GLY A 74 -0.84 2.45 3.71
C GLY A 74 -0.22 3.32 2.62
N ALA A 75 -0.99 3.64 1.57
CA ALA A 75 -0.58 4.57 0.52
C ALA A 75 -0.32 5.97 1.09
N LYS A 76 -1.24 6.47 1.92
CA LYS A 76 -1.14 7.78 2.60
C LYS A 76 0.08 7.85 3.50
N MET A 77 0.36 6.79 4.23
CA MET A 77 1.56 6.67 5.06
C MET A 77 2.83 6.73 4.20
N GLY A 78 2.88 6.00 3.08
CA GLY A 78 4.01 6.03 2.15
C GLY A 78 4.24 7.42 1.54
N ILE A 79 3.18 8.12 1.16
CA ILE A 79 3.24 9.51 0.66
C ILE A 79 3.82 10.45 1.72
N LYS A 80 3.30 10.39 2.95
CA LYS A 80 3.78 11.24 4.06
C LYS A 80 5.26 10.99 4.35
N GLU A 81 5.69 9.73 4.36
CA GLU A 81 7.09 9.38 4.59
C GLU A 81 7.97 9.86 3.43
N CYS A 82 7.50 9.74 2.19
CA CYS A 82 8.20 10.27 1.02
C CYS A 82 8.39 11.79 1.11
N GLN A 83 7.32 12.53 1.43
CA GLN A 83 7.39 13.97 1.66
C GLN A 83 8.34 14.32 2.79
N HIS A 84 8.32 13.55 3.88
CA HIS A 84 9.23 13.74 5.00
C HIS A 84 10.70 13.57 4.59
N GLN A 85 11.03 12.48 3.89
CA GLN A 85 12.41 12.17 3.45
C GLN A 85 12.94 13.19 2.44
N PHE A 86 12.06 13.72 1.58
CA PHE A 86 12.44 14.63 0.50
C PHE A 86 12.16 16.12 0.79
N ARG A 87 11.73 16.49 2.00
CA ARG A 87 11.32 17.87 2.37
C ARG A 87 12.33 18.99 2.06
N GLN A 88 13.62 18.67 1.98
CA GLN A 88 14.71 19.61 1.69
C GLN A 88 15.38 19.35 0.32
N ARG A 89 14.72 18.61 -0.58
CA ARG A 89 15.20 18.31 -1.93
C ARG A 89 14.43 19.15 -2.96
N ARG A 90 15.00 19.30 -4.16
CA ARG A 90 14.36 20.01 -5.29
C ARG A 90 13.04 19.36 -5.69
N TRP A 91 13.03 18.03 -5.71
CA TRP A 91 11.80 17.24 -5.75
C TRP A 91 11.48 16.83 -4.32
N ASN A 92 10.37 17.32 -3.78
CA ASN A 92 9.97 17.17 -2.38
C ASN A 92 8.86 16.14 -2.16
N CYS A 93 8.59 15.31 -3.17
CA CYS A 93 7.51 14.32 -3.16
C CYS A 93 6.10 14.91 -2.91
N SER A 94 5.88 16.19 -3.29
CA SER A 94 4.55 16.79 -3.26
C SER A 94 3.58 16.03 -4.17
N THR A 95 2.34 15.88 -3.70
CA THR A 95 1.26 15.28 -4.49
C THR A 95 0.59 16.33 -5.38
N VAL A 96 -0.04 15.87 -6.46
CA VAL A 96 -0.88 16.68 -7.34
C VAL A 96 -2.35 16.42 -7.06
N ASP A 97 -3.21 17.42 -7.30
CA ASP A 97 -4.67 17.34 -7.12
C ASP A 97 -5.36 16.56 -8.26
N ASP A 98 -4.78 15.43 -8.67
CA ASP A 98 -5.33 14.52 -9.67
C ASP A 98 -5.27 13.05 -9.22
N ALA A 99 -5.95 12.15 -9.94
CA ALA A 99 -6.03 10.74 -9.59
C ALA A 99 -4.70 9.97 -9.73
N SER A 100 -3.66 10.58 -10.29
CA SER A 100 -2.32 9.97 -10.40
C SER A 100 -1.49 10.12 -9.14
N VAL A 101 -1.86 11.09 -8.28
CA VAL A 101 -1.25 11.47 -6.99
C VAL A 101 0.18 12.00 -7.10
N PHE A 102 1.05 11.37 -7.89
CA PHE A 102 2.44 11.78 -8.09
C PHE A 102 2.72 12.40 -9.47
N GLY A 103 1.72 12.45 -10.37
CA GLY A 103 1.85 13.12 -11.66
C GLY A 103 2.83 12.44 -12.62
N ARG A 104 3.45 13.26 -13.48
CA ARG A 104 4.37 12.81 -14.55
C ARG A 104 5.66 12.15 -14.05
N VAL A 105 6.04 12.33 -12.78
CA VAL A 105 7.28 11.72 -12.24
C VAL A 105 7.23 10.19 -12.36
N MET A 106 6.02 9.61 -12.23
CA MET A 106 5.81 8.17 -12.34
C MET A 106 5.95 7.64 -13.78
N GLN A 107 5.95 8.53 -14.77
CA GLN A 107 6.18 8.19 -16.17
C GLN A 107 7.68 8.22 -16.54
N ILE A 108 8.57 8.44 -15.59
CA ILE A 108 10.04 8.49 -15.80
C ILE A 108 10.70 7.46 -14.89
N GLY A 109 11.68 6.70 -15.42
CA GLY A 109 12.49 5.76 -14.66
C GLY A 109 13.56 6.48 -13.83
N SER A 110 13.15 7.17 -12.77
CA SER A 110 14.03 7.99 -11.92
C SER A 110 14.28 7.34 -10.54
N ARG A 111 15.26 7.88 -9.79
CA ARG A 111 15.53 7.43 -8.41
C ARG A 111 14.37 7.79 -7.48
N GLU A 112 13.73 8.92 -7.74
CA GLU A 112 12.54 9.42 -7.05
C GLU A 112 11.37 8.46 -7.28
N THR A 113 11.14 8.05 -8.53
CA THR A 113 10.14 7.03 -8.89
C THR A 113 10.40 5.71 -8.16
N ALA A 114 11.66 5.26 -8.17
CA ALA A 114 12.04 4.03 -7.49
C ALA A 114 11.74 4.07 -5.98
N PHE A 115 12.05 5.19 -5.33
CA PHE A 115 11.74 5.40 -3.93
C PHE A 115 10.23 5.40 -3.67
N THR A 116 9.44 6.10 -4.50
CA THR A 116 7.97 6.18 -4.36
C THR A 116 7.32 4.81 -4.42
N TYR A 117 7.71 3.95 -5.36
CA TYR A 117 7.20 2.57 -5.45
C TYR A 117 7.58 1.76 -4.21
N ALA A 118 8.83 1.84 -3.75
CA ALA A 118 9.31 1.13 -2.57
C ALA A 118 8.58 1.57 -1.28
N VAL A 119 8.54 2.87 -0.98
CA VAL A 119 7.93 3.39 0.26
C VAL A 119 6.43 3.16 0.29
N SER A 120 5.76 3.23 -0.87
CA SER A 120 4.32 2.93 -0.96
C SER A 120 4.01 1.47 -0.68
N ALA A 121 4.79 0.54 -1.24
CA ALA A 121 4.61 -0.87 -0.97
C ALA A 121 4.93 -1.23 0.49
N ALA A 122 5.97 -0.62 1.06
CA ALA A 122 6.28 -0.75 2.49
C ALA A 122 5.13 -0.24 3.37
N GLY A 123 4.52 0.90 3.00
CA GLY A 123 3.36 1.48 3.67
C GLY A 123 2.15 0.55 3.67
N VAL A 124 1.84 -0.09 2.54
CA VAL A 124 0.75 -1.08 2.46
C VAL A 124 1.03 -2.30 3.33
N VAL A 125 2.26 -2.84 3.31
CA VAL A 125 2.65 -3.95 4.21
C VAL A 125 2.41 -3.54 5.67
N ASN A 126 2.91 -2.39 6.09
CA ASN A 126 2.78 -1.92 7.46
C ASN A 126 1.32 -1.75 7.90
N ALA A 127 0.49 -1.10 7.07
CA ALA A 127 -0.91 -0.86 7.38
C ALA A 127 -1.72 -2.15 7.50
N ILE A 128 -1.55 -3.09 6.56
CA ILE A 128 -2.26 -4.37 6.57
C ILE A 128 -1.81 -5.25 7.74
N SER A 129 -0.51 -5.33 8.00
CA SER A 129 0.03 -6.14 9.09
C SER A 129 -0.45 -5.66 10.46
N ARG A 130 -0.59 -4.34 10.63
CA ARG A 130 -1.13 -3.73 11.83
C ARG A 130 -2.64 -3.96 11.97
N ALA A 131 -3.39 -3.84 10.87
CA ALA A 131 -4.82 -4.14 10.86
C ALA A 131 -5.10 -5.61 11.25
N CYS A 132 -4.24 -6.55 10.82
CA CYS A 132 -4.31 -7.95 11.26
C CYS A 132 -4.08 -8.11 12.77
N ARG A 133 -3.12 -7.37 13.34
CA ARG A 133 -2.85 -7.40 14.79
C ARG A 133 -4.04 -6.84 15.59
N GLU A 134 -4.66 -5.79 15.08
CA GLU A 134 -5.77 -5.08 15.73
C GLU A 134 -7.11 -5.83 15.55
N GLY A 135 -7.14 -6.91 14.78
CA GLY A 135 -8.34 -7.74 14.56
C GLY A 135 -9.36 -7.10 13.61
N GLU A 136 -8.92 -6.13 12.82
CA GLU A 136 -9.78 -5.34 11.92
C GLU A 136 -10.03 -6.02 10.56
N LEU A 137 -9.29 -7.10 10.28
CA LEU A 137 -9.40 -7.89 9.07
C LEU A 137 -9.78 -9.31 9.42
N SER A 138 -10.91 -9.79 8.91
CA SER A 138 -11.43 -11.15 9.20
C SER A 138 -10.54 -12.29 8.67
N THR A 139 -9.71 -11.99 7.67
CA THR A 139 -8.89 -12.98 6.95
C THR A 139 -7.52 -13.23 7.58
N CYS A 140 -7.14 -12.47 8.60
CA CYS A 140 -5.85 -12.60 9.28
C CYS A 140 -5.97 -12.32 10.79
N GLY A 141 -4.87 -12.50 11.51
CA GLY A 141 -4.79 -12.22 12.94
C GLY A 141 -3.34 -11.95 13.34
N CYS A 142 -3.03 -12.07 14.63
CA CYS A 142 -1.69 -11.88 15.18
C CYS A 142 -0.61 -12.67 14.42
N SER A 143 0.61 -12.15 14.42
CA SER A 143 1.77 -12.85 13.90
C SER A 143 1.94 -14.23 14.56
N ARG A 144 2.34 -15.22 13.74
CA ARG A 144 2.71 -16.58 14.19
C ARG A 144 4.22 -16.75 14.35
N THR A 145 4.97 -15.65 14.41
CA THR A 145 6.43 -15.70 14.58
C THR A 145 6.79 -16.44 15.86
N ALA A 146 7.63 -17.46 15.71
CA ALA A 146 8.15 -18.22 16.84
C ALA A 146 9.05 -17.34 17.71
N ARG A 147 9.18 -17.72 18.98
CA ARG A 147 10.12 -17.10 19.90
C ARG A 147 11.53 -17.05 19.27
N PRO A 148 12.17 -15.87 19.21
CA PRO A 148 13.54 -15.73 18.74
C PRO A 148 14.51 -16.56 19.60
N LYS A 149 15.48 -17.22 18.96
CA LYS A 149 16.44 -18.11 19.63
C LYS A 149 17.42 -17.35 20.53
N ASP A 150 17.67 -16.11 20.19
CA ASP A 150 18.52 -15.13 20.85
C ASP A 150 17.85 -14.43 22.04
N LEU A 151 16.53 -14.62 22.23
CA LEU A 151 15.81 -14.02 23.35
C LEU A 151 16.17 -14.74 24.67
N PRO A 152 16.68 -14.03 25.70
CA PRO A 152 17.05 -14.61 26.99
C PRO A 152 15.91 -15.42 27.61
N ARG A 153 16.19 -16.62 28.13
CA ARG A 153 15.16 -17.59 28.58
C ARG A 153 14.23 -17.04 29.66
N ASP A 154 14.73 -16.13 30.47
CA ASP A 154 14.03 -15.41 31.54
C ASP A 154 13.02 -14.38 31.00
N TRP A 155 13.11 -14.01 29.72
CA TRP A 155 12.17 -13.09 29.09
C TRP A 155 10.96 -13.83 28.58
N LEU A 156 9.77 -13.35 28.90
CA LEU A 156 8.54 -13.91 28.36
C LEU A 156 8.37 -13.49 26.90
N TRP A 157 8.12 -14.45 26.02
CA TRP A 157 7.69 -14.18 24.65
C TRP A 157 6.18 -14.36 24.56
N GLY A 158 5.49 -13.34 24.07
CA GLY A 158 4.04 -13.37 23.94
C GLY A 158 3.48 -12.03 23.46
N GLY A 159 2.16 -11.93 23.48
CA GLY A 159 1.43 -10.79 22.93
C GLY A 159 1.04 -10.99 21.47
N CYS A 160 0.36 -9.98 20.92
CA CYS A 160 -0.07 -9.96 19.53
C CYS A 160 0.86 -9.04 18.73
N GLY A 161 1.75 -9.63 17.93
CA GLY A 161 2.64 -8.88 17.02
C GLY A 161 2.00 -8.64 15.65
N ASP A 162 2.54 -7.68 14.91
CA ASP A 162 2.13 -7.37 13.53
C ASP A 162 2.36 -8.56 12.60
N ASN A 163 1.35 -8.94 11.83
CA ASN A 163 1.44 -10.06 10.89
C ASN A 163 2.07 -9.61 9.57
N VAL A 164 3.38 -9.39 9.61
CA VAL A 164 4.18 -8.91 8.48
C VAL A 164 4.17 -9.89 7.32
N GLU A 165 4.04 -11.18 7.60
CA GLU A 165 3.97 -12.19 6.55
C GLU A 165 2.70 -12.09 5.71
N TYR A 166 1.56 -11.92 6.36
CA TYR A 166 0.30 -11.70 5.67
C TYR A 166 0.35 -10.39 4.86
N GLY A 167 0.76 -9.29 5.49
CA GLY A 167 0.85 -7.98 4.83
C GLY A 167 1.78 -7.99 3.62
N TYR A 168 2.93 -8.70 3.70
CA TYR A 168 3.85 -8.88 2.59
C TYR A 168 3.19 -9.56 1.39
N ARG A 169 2.53 -10.71 1.62
CA ARG A 169 1.88 -11.51 0.57
C ARG A 169 0.76 -10.73 -0.09
N PHE A 170 -0.09 -10.10 0.71
CA PHE A 170 -1.19 -9.30 0.20
C PHE A 170 -0.71 -8.07 -0.60
N ALA A 171 0.26 -7.32 -0.08
CA ALA A 171 0.83 -6.17 -0.78
C ALA A 171 1.48 -6.58 -2.11
N LYS A 172 2.11 -7.77 -2.18
CA LYS A 172 2.64 -8.31 -3.43
C LYS A 172 1.53 -8.56 -4.45
N GLU A 173 0.42 -9.15 -4.05
CA GLU A 173 -0.72 -9.40 -4.96
C GLU A 173 -1.35 -8.10 -5.44
N PHE A 174 -1.63 -7.17 -4.53
CA PHE A 174 -2.35 -5.94 -4.87
C PHE A 174 -1.50 -4.88 -5.57
N VAL A 175 -0.30 -4.58 -5.04
CA VAL A 175 0.54 -3.48 -5.58
C VAL A 175 1.16 -3.89 -6.93
N ASP A 176 1.54 -5.15 -7.10
CA ASP A 176 2.13 -5.62 -8.36
C ASP A 176 1.09 -5.90 -9.46
N ALA A 177 -0.20 -6.06 -9.14
CA ALA A 177 -1.25 -6.45 -10.09
C ALA A 177 -1.21 -5.60 -11.38
N ARG A 178 -1.22 -4.27 -11.23
CA ARG A 178 -1.17 -3.32 -12.37
C ARG A 178 0.04 -3.54 -13.29
N GLU A 179 1.20 -3.85 -12.73
CA GLU A 179 2.42 -4.03 -13.52
C GLU A 179 2.48 -5.41 -14.17
N ARG A 180 1.90 -6.44 -13.53
CA ARG A 180 1.80 -7.82 -14.05
C ARG A 180 0.76 -7.97 -15.16
N GLU A 181 -0.25 -7.12 -15.19
CA GLU A 181 -1.30 -7.14 -16.22
C GLU A 181 -0.80 -6.59 -17.57
N LYS A 182 0.33 -5.87 -17.60
CA LYS A 182 0.90 -5.30 -18.82
C LYS A 182 1.83 -6.31 -19.47
N ASN A 183 1.56 -6.63 -20.74
CA ASN A 183 2.44 -7.46 -21.55
C ASN A 183 3.16 -6.59 -22.59
N PHE A 184 4.48 -6.51 -22.48
CA PHE A 184 5.34 -5.77 -23.40
C PHE A 184 6.30 -6.72 -24.14
N ALA A 185 6.77 -6.28 -25.30
CA ALA A 185 7.74 -7.02 -26.08
C ALA A 185 9.03 -7.24 -25.28
N LYS A 186 9.62 -8.43 -25.40
CA LYS A 186 10.86 -8.76 -24.68
C LYS A 186 11.99 -7.82 -25.09
N GLY A 187 12.62 -7.18 -24.12
CA GLY A 187 13.71 -6.22 -24.33
C GLY A 187 13.24 -4.78 -24.62
N SER A 188 11.94 -4.49 -24.59
CA SER A 188 11.45 -3.12 -24.76
C SER A 188 11.72 -2.25 -23.53
N GLU A 189 11.77 -0.93 -23.72
CA GLU A 189 11.95 0.02 -22.61
C GLU A 189 10.81 -0.09 -21.59
N GLU A 190 9.58 -0.30 -22.08
CA GLU A 190 8.38 -0.48 -21.26
C GLU A 190 8.47 -1.75 -20.41
N GLN A 191 9.00 -2.84 -20.95
CA GLN A 191 9.27 -4.04 -20.16
C GLN A 191 10.30 -3.75 -19.07
N GLY A 192 11.40 -3.07 -19.40
CA GLY A 192 12.41 -2.67 -18.43
C GLY A 192 11.82 -1.84 -17.28
N ARG A 193 10.88 -0.94 -17.60
CA ARG A 193 10.17 -0.11 -16.63
C ARG A 193 9.25 -0.91 -15.72
N VAL A 194 8.47 -1.84 -16.26
CA VAL A 194 7.64 -2.76 -15.46
C VAL A 194 8.51 -3.56 -14.49
N LEU A 195 9.64 -4.09 -14.97
CA LEU A 195 10.57 -4.86 -14.13
C LEU A 195 11.21 -3.99 -13.05
N MET A 196 11.57 -2.75 -13.37
CA MET A 196 12.05 -1.77 -12.39
C MET A 196 11.00 -1.53 -11.29
N ASN A 197 9.75 -1.28 -11.68
CA ASN A 197 8.67 -1.03 -10.73
C ASN A 197 8.43 -2.24 -9.82
N LEU A 198 8.41 -3.45 -10.38
CA LEU A 198 8.27 -4.70 -9.60
C LEU A 198 9.45 -4.92 -8.64
N GLN A 199 10.68 -4.59 -9.06
CA GLN A 199 11.86 -4.67 -8.21
C GLN A 199 11.80 -3.68 -7.04
N ASN A 200 11.37 -2.44 -7.29
CA ASN A 200 11.20 -1.43 -6.25
C ASN A 200 10.04 -1.80 -5.30
N ASN A 201 8.94 -2.30 -5.86
CA ASN A 201 7.98 -3.26 -5.30
C ASN A 201 8.53 -4.09 -4.14
N GLU A 202 9.35 -5.02 -4.57
CA GLU A 202 9.94 -6.05 -3.74
C GLU A 202 10.89 -5.46 -2.69
N ALA A 203 11.71 -4.47 -3.07
CA ALA A 203 12.64 -3.81 -2.15
C ALA A 203 11.89 -3.19 -0.96
N GLY A 204 10.80 -2.45 -1.23
CA GLY A 204 9.97 -1.86 -0.18
C GLY A 204 9.36 -2.88 0.77
N ARG A 205 8.75 -3.95 0.22
CA ARG A 205 8.16 -5.01 1.04
C ARG A 205 9.18 -5.76 1.89
N ARG A 206 10.38 -6.00 1.36
CA ARG A 206 11.47 -6.68 2.08
C ARG A 206 11.96 -5.89 3.27
N VAL A 207 12.05 -4.56 3.15
CA VAL A 207 12.43 -3.72 4.29
C VAL A 207 11.47 -3.95 5.44
N SER A 208 10.15 -3.87 5.22
CA SER A 208 9.16 -4.12 6.27
C SER A 208 9.28 -5.53 6.88
N TRP A 209 9.59 -6.54 6.06
CA TRP A 209 9.81 -7.92 6.52
C TRP A 209 11.05 -8.06 7.40
N THR A 210 12.19 -7.50 6.98
CA THR A 210 13.47 -7.67 7.67
C THR A 210 13.65 -6.73 8.84
N SER A 211 12.99 -5.57 8.84
CA SER A 211 13.14 -4.53 9.86
C SER A 211 12.20 -4.67 11.04
N SER A 212 11.41 -5.74 11.13
CA SER A 212 10.49 -5.99 12.25
C SER A 212 11.29 -6.27 13.52
N PRO A 213 11.45 -5.30 14.45
CA PRO A 213 12.23 -5.50 15.66
C PRO A 213 11.45 -6.41 16.61
N ILE A 214 12.15 -7.18 17.44
CA ILE A 214 11.54 -7.86 18.58
C ILE A 214 11.13 -6.78 19.59
N PRO A 215 9.83 -6.50 19.80
CA PRO A 215 9.42 -5.51 20.79
C PRO A 215 9.66 -6.12 22.17
N THR A 216 10.51 -5.46 22.95
CA THR A 216 10.78 -5.85 24.34
C THR A 216 9.86 -5.04 25.24
N PRO A 217 9.05 -5.65 26.12
CA PRO A 217 8.24 -4.86 27.05
C PRO A 217 9.15 -3.97 27.90
N PRO A 218 8.81 -2.69 28.13
CA PRO A 218 9.56 -1.85 29.05
C PRO A 218 9.52 -2.48 30.44
N HIS A 219 10.67 -2.54 31.10
CA HIS A 219 10.80 -3.02 32.48
C HIS A 219 9.74 -2.34 33.36
N THR A 220 8.72 -3.08 33.80
CA THR A 220 8.18 -2.84 35.14
C THR A 220 9.25 -3.35 36.09
N PRO A 221 9.83 -2.51 36.97
CA PRO A 221 10.68 -3.05 38.02
C PRO A 221 9.76 -3.97 38.83
N GLN A 222 10.08 -5.27 38.83
CA GLN A 222 9.62 -6.16 39.89
C GLN A 222 10.28 -5.62 41.17
N THR A 223 9.63 -4.65 41.80
CA THR A 223 9.88 -4.36 43.20
C THR A 223 9.56 -5.65 43.92
N ASN A 224 10.60 -6.30 44.46
CA ASN A 224 10.51 -7.29 45.51
C ASN A 224 9.77 -6.66 46.69
N GLY A 225 8.45 -6.62 46.61
CA GLY A 225 7.54 -6.22 47.67
C GLY A 225 6.81 -7.46 48.10
N ALA A 226 7.25 -8.05 49.20
CA ALA A 226 6.47 -9.01 49.95
C ALA A 226 5.04 -8.45 50.13
N VAL A 227 4.04 -9.19 49.67
CA VAL A 227 2.65 -8.93 50.05
C VAL A 227 2.50 -9.46 51.48
N PRO A 228 2.28 -8.62 52.52
CA PRO A 228 1.91 -9.12 53.83
C PRO A 228 0.53 -9.74 53.70
N GLY A 229 0.37 -10.93 54.29
CA GLY A 229 -0.82 -11.76 54.11
C GLY A 229 -2.14 -11.04 54.37
N LEU A 230 -3.13 -11.37 53.54
CA LEU A 230 -4.50 -11.46 54.00
C LEU A 230 -4.93 -12.93 53.88
N SER A 231 -4.96 -13.57 55.03
CA SER A 231 -5.74 -14.76 55.31
C SER A 231 -7.22 -14.45 55.03
N SER A 232 -7.86 -15.26 54.21
CA SER A 232 -9.32 -15.34 54.14
C SER A 232 -9.73 -16.70 54.70
N GLU A 233 -10.04 -16.72 55.99
CA GLU A 233 -11.08 -17.58 56.56
C GLU A 233 -12.22 -16.66 57.02
N LEU A 234 -13.32 -16.67 56.25
CA LEU A 234 -14.73 -16.57 56.64
C LEU A 234 -15.58 -16.69 55.37
#